data_AF-A0AA39XNL9-F1
#
_entry.id   AF-A0AA39XNL9-F1
#
_cell.length_a   1.000
_cell.length_b   1.000
_cell.length_c   1.000
_cell.angle_alpha   90.00
_cell.angle_beta   90.00
_cell.angle_gamma   90.00
#
_symmetry.space_group_name_H-M   'P 1'
#
loop_
_entity.id
_entity.type
_entity.pdbx_description
1 polymer ?
#
loop_
_entity_poly.entity_id
_entity_poly.type
_entity_poly.pdbx_seq_one_letter_code
_entity_poly.pdbx_strand_id
1 'polypeptide(L)'
;MSVCLETLANTILAQVEFALSFLDKIQREGVKSAVVSGQANTEFNDYKDEVMGLLAFSGDCNSWYKGGTATGRIVGPWPGSVNHFLESVRNPRLQDFEFEYVTPTNRFAYLGRGLVVFSVYGYLTAIGVNHTMAHIFELAESLSSPTGQSPLYTNGIHNPSTPSNKIPPTETFSGFNRLSRIEADLHDLEITGLIPADIDGTFFRIQPDHRFAPVYESDIHFNGDGNVTAIRIAAGRAHFRQRYVHTDRYDYESRENEALFGKYRNPYTDNEAVKGVIRTAANTNVVFWRRMLLATKEDGPAWAMGPETLETIGRYDFEGQVLSLTMTAHPKFDAKRGKMVCYGYEAGGDGNDRSRDIVVYTINSEGVKTEECWYKAPGRWRERNDRFTTKKYNHYWQCAIDDAKPYDFPKCGSPAGGLFNRLGRFTWDGTTTETLWAGPCATFQEPAFIPRAGSNEEGDGYLVVLLNHLDELRNDILILDAKNIAQGPVAVIHLPFKLRLGLHGNFVDQSEITAWKGKREKELGPVEAAREPLPWQKKEEILDDRYLPTTITAITSAAVPVPYPAAGDDAGAPAVPADSPPSNTKKNEEDAWMSSSMREERVWEACMQPRICRAASPPGMQFMDIWV
;
A
#
# COMPACT_ATOMS: atom_id res chain seq x y z
N MET A 1 24.63 -19.22 20.69
CA MET A 1 23.51 -18.89 19.79
C MET A 1 23.40 -17.37 19.54
N SER A 2 23.32 -16.50 20.57
CA SER A 2 23.24 -15.02 20.39
C SER A 2 24.32 -14.45 19.46
N VAL A 3 25.59 -14.76 19.72
CA VAL A 3 26.75 -14.25 18.94
C VAL A 3 26.66 -14.57 17.44
N CYS A 4 26.11 -15.72 17.05
CA CYS A 4 25.91 -16.05 15.63
C CYS A 4 24.83 -15.19 14.96
N LEU A 5 23.75 -14.84 15.69
CA LEU A 5 22.67 -13.99 15.19
C LEU A 5 23.14 -12.54 15.01
N GLU A 6 23.86 -12.00 15.99
CA GLU A 6 24.44 -10.65 15.93
C GLU A 6 25.45 -10.52 14.78
N THR A 7 26.35 -11.50 14.63
CA THR A 7 27.37 -11.51 13.57
C THR A 7 26.73 -11.58 12.17
N LEU A 8 25.68 -12.40 12.01
CA LEU A 8 24.93 -12.55 10.76
C LEU A 8 24.11 -11.29 10.42
N ALA A 9 23.45 -10.68 11.41
CA ALA A 9 22.68 -9.45 11.20
C ALA A 9 23.58 -8.29 10.73
N ASN A 10 24.76 -8.14 11.31
CA ASN A 10 25.72 -7.10 10.93
C ASN A 10 26.29 -7.32 9.51
N THR A 11 26.52 -8.58 9.10
CA THR A 11 26.95 -8.89 7.72
C THR A 11 25.88 -8.59 6.68
N ILE A 12 24.60 -8.86 6.99
CA ILE A 12 23.48 -8.50 6.11
C ILE A 12 23.32 -6.98 6.03
N LEU A 13 23.44 -6.26 7.15
CA LEU A 13 23.34 -4.79 7.15
C LEU A 13 24.44 -4.16 6.28
N ALA A 14 25.69 -4.60 6.42
CA ALA A 14 26.80 -4.10 5.61
C ALA A 14 26.64 -4.41 4.11
N GLN A 15 26.00 -5.53 3.75
CA GLN A 15 25.64 -5.83 2.35
C GLN A 15 24.54 -4.90 1.81
N VAL A 16 23.59 -4.48 2.66
CA VAL A 16 22.57 -3.48 2.31
C VAL A 16 23.20 -2.10 2.15
N GLU A 17 24.08 -1.68 3.05
CA GLU A 17 24.84 -0.41 2.93
C GLU A 17 25.72 -0.38 1.68
N PHE A 18 26.41 -1.49 1.38
CA PHE A 18 27.13 -1.68 0.12
C PHE A 18 26.21 -1.48 -1.09
N ALA A 19 25.05 -2.13 -1.13
CA ALA A 19 24.08 -1.98 -2.23
C ALA A 19 23.51 -0.55 -2.33
N LEU A 20 23.26 0.13 -1.20
CA LEU A 20 22.80 1.52 -1.17
C LEU A 20 23.83 2.49 -1.76
N SER A 21 25.13 2.23 -1.62
CA SER A 21 26.17 3.06 -2.26
C SER A 21 26.08 3.07 -3.79
N PHE A 22 25.69 1.95 -4.40
CA PHE A 22 25.46 1.87 -5.85
C PHE A 22 24.19 2.64 -6.24
N LEU A 23 23.13 2.58 -5.41
CA LEU A 23 21.90 3.33 -5.65
C LEU A 23 22.13 4.85 -5.57
N ASP A 24 22.91 5.32 -4.60
CA ASP A 24 23.30 6.74 -4.49
C ASP A 24 24.11 7.20 -5.73
N LYS A 25 25.06 6.38 -6.20
CA LYS A 25 25.79 6.65 -7.46
C LYS A 25 24.87 6.65 -8.68
N ILE A 26 23.95 5.69 -8.78
CA ILE A 26 22.97 5.59 -9.87
C ILE A 26 22.11 6.87 -9.94
N GLN A 27 21.62 7.33 -8.79
CA GLN A 27 20.80 8.54 -8.69
C GLN A 27 21.60 9.82 -8.99
N ARG A 28 22.85 9.92 -8.52
CA ARG A 28 23.69 11.13 -8.69
C ARG A 28 24.31 11.28 -10.07
N GLU A 29 24.71 10.19 -10.73
CA GLU A 29 25.52 10.24 -11.95
C GLU A 29 24.79 9.74 -13.21
N GLY A 30 23.54 9.27 -13.09
CA GLY A 30 22.76 8.79 -14.24
C GLY A 30 23.29 7.46 -14.81
N VAL A 31 23.75 6.57 -13.93
CA VAL A 31 24.18 5.21 -14.29
C VAL A 31 22.95 4.36 -14.67
N LYS A 32 23.01 3.72 -15.83
CA LYS A 32 22.01 2.79 -16.35
C LYS A 32 22.21 1.37 -15.80
N SER A 33 23.45 0.91 -15.68
CA SER A 33 23.80 -0.38 -15.09
C SER A 33 25.23 -0.40 -14.55
N ALA A 34 25.48 -1.21 -13.52
CA ALA A 34 26.79 -1.49 -12.97
C ALA A 34 27.02 -3.01 -12.95
N VAL A 35 28.15 -3.49 -13.45
CA VAL A 35 28.52 -4.91 -13.50
C VAL A 35 29.95 -5.05 -12.97
N VAL A 36 30.26 -6.08 -12.17
CA VAL A 36 31.64 -6.36 -11.75
C VAL A 36 32.48 -6.66 -13.00
N SER A 37 33.61 -5.99 -13.17
CA SER A 37 34.49 -6.22 -14.31
C SER A 37 35.01 -7.66 -14.33
N GLY A 38 35.13 -8.24 -15.53
CA GLY A 38 35.63 -9.61 -15.68
C GLY A 38 37.01 -9.80 -15.06
N GLN A 39 37.87 -8.78 -15.18
CA GLN A 39 39.21 -8.76 -14.60
C GLN A 39 39.17 -8.78 -13.06
N ALA A 40 38.45 -7.86 -12.40
CA ALA A 40 38.40 -7.82 -10.95
C ALA A 40 37.79 -9.10 -10.34
N ASN A 41 36.79 -9.69 -11.01
CA ASN A 41 36.24 -10.98 -10.60
C ASN A 41 37.28 -12.11 -10.70
N THR A 42 38.13 -12.12 -11.73
CA THR A 42 39.23 -13.11 -11.84
C THR A 42 40.29 -12.87 -10.78
N GLU A 43 40.83 -11.66 -10.65
CA GLU A 43 41.87 -11.31 -9.68
C GLU A 43 41.44 -11.59 -8.23
N PHE A 44 40.19 -11.28 -7.86
CA PHE A 44 39.65 -11.60 -6.54
C PHE A 44 39.50 -13.11 -6.32
N ASN A 45 39.12 -13.86 -7.35
CA ASN A 45 39.01 -15.32 -7.26
C ASN A 45 40.37 -16.00 -7.08
N ASP A 46 41.40 -15.53 -7.80
CA ASP A 46 42.77 -16.04 -7.69
C ASP A 46 43.36 -15.71 -6.30
N TYR A 47 43.22 -14.46 -5.85
CA TYR A 47 43.59 -14.04 -4.49
C TYR A 47 42.89 -14.88 -3.40
N LYS A 48 41.57 -15.10 -3.55
CA LYS A 48 40.79 -15.93 -2.64
C LYS A 48 41.32 -17.36 -2.59
N ASP A 49 41.64 -17.96 -3.74
CA ASP A 49 42.10 -19.35 -3.80
C ASP A 49 43.49 -19.52 -3.15
N GLU A 50 44.42 -18.59 -3.38
CA GLU A 50 45.72 -18.54 -2.70
C GLU A 50 45.56 -18.39 -1.18
N VAL A 51 44.73 -17.45 -0.71
CA VAL A 51 44.48 -17.25 0.73
C VAL A 51 43.80 -18.47 1.36
N MET A 52 42.88 -19.13 0.66
CA MET A 52 42.23 -20.34 1.15
C MET A 52 43.22 -21.51 1.35
N GLY A 53 44.32 -21.54 0.58
CA GLY A 53 45.43 -22.47 0.78
C GLY A 53 46.19 -22.27 2.11
N LEU A 54 46.10 -21.09 2.72
CA LEU A 54 46.71 -20.76 4.01
C LEU A 54 45.77 -20.97 5.22
N LEU A 55 44.48 -21.20 4.97
CA LEU A 55 43.46 -21.35 6.00
C LEU A 55 43.15 -22.83 6.28
N ALA A 56 42.39 -23.10 7.35
CA ALA A 56 41.98 -24.46 7.76
C ALA A 56 41.22 -25.25 6.67
N PHE A 57 40.70 -24.58 5.64
CA PHE A 57 40.03 -25.21 4.50
C PHE A 57 40.99 -25.91 3.52
N SER A 58 42.31 -25.73 3.65
CA SER A 58 43.35 -26.41 2.86
C SER A 58 43.41 -27.93 3.07
N GLY A 59 42.94 -28.45 4.21
CA GLY A 59 42.99 -29.89 4.52
C GLY A 59 41.98 -30.77 3.76
N ASP A 60 42.28 -32.06 3.68
CA ASP A 60 41.43 -33.09 3.07
C ASP A 60 40.14 -33.30 3.88
N CYS A 61 39.07 -32.58 3.51
CA CYS A 61 37.79 -32.63 4.18
C CYS A 61 36.66 -32.54 3.15
N ASN A 62 35.78 -33.54 3.13
CA ASN A 62 34.60 -33.52 2.27
C ASN A 62 33.59 -32.49 2.80
N SER A 63 33.42 -31.39 2.07
CA SER A 63 32.53 -30.30 2.46
C SER A 63 31.72 -29.77 1.28
N TRP A 64 30.57 -29.19 1.58
CA TRP A 64 29.71 -28.52 0.58
C TRP A 64 30.46 -27.39 -0.16
N TYR A 65 31.32 -26.65 0.55
CA TYR A 65 32.18 -25.61 -0.03
C TYR A 65 33.24 -26.14 -1.02
N LYS A 66 33.51 -27.45 -1.04
CA LYS A 66 34.37 -28.14 -2.03
C LYS A 66 33.56 -28.97 -3.03
N GLY A 67 32.27 -28.67 -3.18
CA GLY A 67 31.37 -29.39 -4.09
C GLY A 67 31.13 -30.86 -3.71
N GLY A 68 31.28 -31.23 -2.44
CA GLY A 68 31.14 -32.63 -1.98
C GLY A 68 32.36 -33.51 -2.24
N THR A 69 33.54 -32.92 -2.43
CA THR A 69 34.82 -33.62 -2.62
C THR A 69 35.83 -33.19 -1.54
N ALA A 70 36.85 -34.01 -1.27
CA ALA A 70 37.87 -33.68 -0.26
C ALA A 70 38.87 -32.59 -0.73
N THR A 71 39.13 -32.56 -2.04
CA THR A 71 40.19 -31.76 -2.70
C THR A 71 39.65 -30.71 -3.67
N GLY A 72 38.33 -30.53 -3.78
CA GLY A 72 37.71 -29.58 -4.70
C GLY A 72 38.01 -28.12 -4.39
N ARG A 73 37.93 -27.27 -5.42
CA ARG A 73 38.07 -25.81 -5.31
C ARG A 73 37.06 -25.25 -4.31
N ILE A 74 37.51 -24.30 -3.48
CA ILE A 74 36.72 -23.77 -2.37
C ILE A 74 35.85 -22.61 -2.87
N VAL A 75 34.53 -22.81 -2.85
CA VAL A 75 33.53 -21.87 -3.37
C VAL A 75 32.55 -21.47 -2.27
N GLY A 76 32.29 -20.17 -2.13
CA GLY A 76 31.34 -19.60 -1.16
C GLY A 76 31.97 -18.76 -0.03
N PRO A 77 32.89 -19.29 0.80
CA PRO A 77 33.43 -18.55 1.95
C PRO A 77 34.27 -17.33 1.57
N TRP A 78 34.21 -16.31 2.43
CA TRP A 78 35.08 -15.12 2.36
C TRP A 78 36.52 -15.46 2.78
N PRO A 79 37.57 -14.97 2.09
CA PRO A 79 38.96 -15.16 2.49
C PRO A 79 39.34 -14.24 3.66
N GLY A 80 38.85 -14.55 4.86
CA GLY A 80 39.20 -13.85 6.09
C GLY A 80 38.13 -13.93 7.18
N SER A 81 38.30 -13.13 8.24
CA SER A 81 37.33 -13.03 9.32
C SER A 81 36.10 -12.19 8.92
N VAL A 82 35.02 -12.26 9.70
CA VAL A 82 33.84 -11.41 9.48
C VAL A 82 34.18 -9.92 9.64
N ASN A 83 35.04 -9.56 10.61
CA ASN A 83 35.49 -8.17 10.76
C ASN A 83 36.29 -7.69 9.53
N HIS A 84 37.09 -8.58 8.91
CA HIS A 84 37.77 -8.27 7.65
C HIS A 84 36.77 -8.02 6.51
N PHE A 85 35.70 -8.82 6.41
CA PHE A 85 34.62 -8.58 5.45
C PHE A 85 33.95 -7.21 5.69
N LEU A 86 33.55 -6.91 6.93
CA LEU A 86 32.84 -5.68 7.27
C LEU A 86 33.63 -4.42 6.91
N GLU A 87 34.93 -4.36 7.25
CA GLU A 87 35.77 -3.21 6.83
C GLU A 87 36.04 -3.20 5.32
N SER A 88 36.09 -4.36 4.65
CA SER A 88 36.29 -4.44 3.19
C SER A 88 35.10 -3.90 2.38
N VAL A 89 33.86 -4.09 2.86
CA VAL A 89 32.65 -3.60 2.18
C VAL A 89 32.25 -2.18 2.57
N ARG A 90 32.79 -1.65 3.67
CA ARG A 90 32.50 -0.31 4.20
C ARG A 90 32.81 0.83 3.22
N ASN A 91 33.85 0.67 2.40
CA ASN A 91 34.23 1.61 1.35
C ASN A 91 34.36 0.86 0.02
N PRO A 92 33.25 0.68 -0.74
CA PRO A 92 33.26 -0.16 -1.93
C PRO A 92 34.24 0.36 -2.99
N ARG A 93 35.03 -0.56 -3.54
CA ARG A 93 35.94 -0.30 -4.68
C ARG A 93 35.15 -0.19 -5.98
N LEU A 94 34.49 0.95 -6.18
CA LEU A 94 33.65 1.21 -7.35
C LEU A 94 34.42 1.10 -8.68
N GLN A 95 35.75 1.30 -8.68
CA GLN A 95 36.62 1.11 -9.85
C GLN A 95 36.70 -0.34 -10.35
N ASP A 96 36.28 -1.32 -9.55
CA ASP A 96 36.25 -2.73 -9.94
C ASP A 96 35.01 -3.08 -10.81
N PHE A 97 34.13 -2.09 -11.03
CA PHE A 97 32.86 -2.21 -11.75
C PHE A 97 32.87 -1.42 -13.07
N GLU A 98 32.28 -2.02 -14.09
CA GLU A 98 31.96 -1.40 -15.37
C GLU A 98 30.58 -0.72 -15.28
N PHE A 99 30.53 0.58 -15.60
CA PHE A 99 29.31 1.40 -15.54
C PHE A 99 28.85 1.79 -16.95
N GLU A 100 27.60 1.46 -17.29
CA GLU A 100 26.90 2.04 -18.44
C GLU A 100 26.11 3.27 -17.97
N TYR A 101 26.14 4.37 -18.72
CA TYR A 101 25.43 5.62 -18.38
C TYR A 101 24.26 5.86 -19.33
N VAL A 102 23.19 6.49 -18.84
CA VAL A 102 21.98 6.79 -19.63
C VAL A 102 22.29 7.70 -20.84
N THR A 103 23.27 8.60 -20.72
CA THR A 103 23.73 9.49 -21.80
C THR A 103 25.20 9.19 -22.17
N PRO A 104 25.47 8.17 -23.02
CA PRO A 104 26.82 7.66 -23.26
C PRO A 104 27.78 8.64 -23.93
N THR A 105 27.28 9.72 -24.53
CA THR A 105 28.08 10.74 -25.24
C THR A 105 28.61 11.86 -24.34
N ASN A 106 28.04 12.08 -23.15
CA ASN A 106 28.45 13.16 -22.25
C ASN A 106 28.53 12.72 -20.78
N ARG A 107 29.76 12.42 -20.32
CA ARG A 107 30.05 12.04 -18.92
C ARG A 107 29.71 13.11 -17.87
N PHE A 108 29.47 14.35 -18.28
CA PHE A 108 29.11 15.47 -17.40
C PHE A 108 27.62 15.80 -17.46
N ALA A 109 26.79 15.00 -18.14
CA ALA A 109 25.36 15.24 -18.23
C ALA A 109 24.69 15.38 -16.85
N TYR A 110 25.19 14.66 -15.85
CA TYR A 110 24.73 14.72 -14.45
C TYR A 110 24.89 16.10 -13.77
N LEU A 111 25.74 16.99 -14.29
CA LEU A 111 25.85 18.38 -13.81
C LEU A 111 24.67 19.27 -14.25
N GLY A 112 23.82 18.77 -15.16
CA GLY A 112 22.70 19.50 -15.72
C GLY A 112 23.13 20.78 -16.43
N ARG A 113 22.31 21.84 -16.29
CA ARG A 113 22.62 23.17 -16.84
C ARG A 113 23.30 24.11 -15.83
N GLY A 114 23.77 23.60 -14.69
CA GLY A 114 24.30 24.43 -13.59
C GLY A 114 23.26 25.32 -12.91
N LEU A 115 21.96 25.08 -13.16
CA LEU A 115 20.85 25.83 -12.57
C LEU A 115 20.47 25.21 -11.22
N VAL A 116 20.84 25.87 -10.13
CA VAL A 116 20.20 25.64 -8.82
C VAL A 116 18.82 26.32 -8.81
N VAL A 117 17.87 25.72 -8.10
CA VAL A 117 16.44 26.12 -8.03
C VAL A 117 16.24 27.62 -7.78
N PHE A 118 17.16 28.24 -7.05
CA PHE A 118 17.22 29.68 -6.76
C PHE A 118 17.31 30.62 -7.99
N SER A 119 17.57 30.08 -9.18
CA SER A 119 17.73 30.87 -10.43
C SER A 119 16.45 31.01 -11.27
N VAL A 120 15.38 30.27 -10.95
CA VAL A 120 14.10 30.31 -11.70
C VAL A 120 13.08 31.26 -11.06
N TYR A 121 13.15 31.46 -9.73
CA TYR A 121 12.27 32.37 -8.98
C TYR A 121 13.10 33.49 -8.34
N GLY A 122 13.16 34.64 -9.00
CA GLY A 122 14.06 35.73 -8.63
C GLY A 122 13.66 36.50 -7.37
N TYR A 123 14.20 36.13 -6.21
CA TYR A 123 14.28 36.97 -5.01
C TYR A 123 15.65 36.81 -4.31
N LEU A 124 16.20 37.92 -3.81
CA LEU A 124 17.41 38.00 -2.96
C LEU A 124 17.12 37.36 -1.58
N THR A 125 18.05 36.84 -0.77
CA THR A 125 19.54 36.79 -0.81
C THR A 125 20.03 35.56 -0.01
N ALA A 126 21.31 35.21 -0.14
CA ALA A 126 21.94 34.05 0.49
C ALA A 126 21.72 33.85 2.00
N ILE A 127 21.43 32.59 2.40
CA ILE A 127 22.08 31.80 3.46
C ILE A 127 21.83 30.31 3.10
N GLY A 128 22.84 29.45 3.27
CA GLY A 128 22.84 28.10 2.67
C GLY A 128 22.17 27.02 3.54
N VAL A 129 21.45 26.10 2.88
CA VAL A 129 21.01 24.81 3.44
C VAL A 129 21.33 23.70 2.44
N ASN A 130 22.15 22.73 2.85
CA ASN A 130 22.62 21.64 2.00
C ASN A 130 21.60 20.48 1.94
N HIS A 131 20.57 20.57 1.10
CA HIS A 131 19.87 19.40 0.55
C HIS A 131 19.20 19.75 -0.79
N THR A 132 19.85 19.41 -1.91
CA THR A 132 19.25 19.52 -3.25
C THR A 132 19.63 18.29 -4.10
N MET A 133 18.63 17.50 -4.48
CA MET A 133 18.70 16.59 -5.62
C MET A 133 17.99 17.28 -6.78
N ALA A 134 18.73 17.62 -7.84
CA ALA A 134 18.17 18.32 -8.99
C ALA A 134 17.59 17.33 -10.01
N HIS A 135 16.38 17.63 -10.51
CA HIS A 135 15.76 16.90 -11.60
C HIS A 135 16.57 17.08 -12.90
N ILE A 136 16.67 16.04 -13.74
CA ILE A 136 17.53 16.09 -14.93
C ILE A 136 16.92 15.51 -16.23
N PHE A 137 15.63 15.18 -16.23
CA PHE A 137 14.94 14.67 -17.41
C PHE A 137 13.93 15.66 -17.97
N GLU A 138 14.43 16.73 -18.60
CA GLU A 138 13.65 17.46 -19.59
C GLU A 138 14.54 17.99 -20.74
N LEU A 139 14.02 17.85 -21.97
CA LEU A 139 14.52 18.44 -23.22
C LEU A 139 15.86 17.90 -23.78
N ALA A 140 15.83 16.71 -24.38
CA ALA A 140 16.02 16.58 -25.85
C ALA A 140 15.87 15.14 -26.36
N GLU A 141 14.86 14.88 -27.21
CA GLU A 141 15.10 14.24 -28.51
C GLU A 141 13.92 14.47 -29.46
N SER A 142 14.05 15.48 -30.32
CA SER A 142 13.17 15.68 -31.48
C SER A 142 13.74 14.92 -32.68
N LEU A 143 13.55 13.59 -32.69
CA LEU A 143 13.79 12.77 -33.87
C LEU A 143 12.47 12.18 -34.38
N SER A 144 12.22 12.42 -35.66
CA SER A 144 10.91 12.32 -36.29
C SER A 144 10.39 10.88 -36.41
N SER A 145 9.19 10.63 -35.88
CA SER A 145 8.38 9.46 -36.26
C SER A 145 7.49 9.78 -37.48
N PRO A 146 7.48 8.96 -38.54
CA PRO A 146 6.75 9.21 -39.78
C PRO A 146 5.24 8.89 -39.70
N THR A 147 4.56 9.28 -38.60
CA THR A 147 3.09 9.20 -38.45
C THR A 147 2.46 10.39 -37.70
N GLY A 148 3.17 11.50 -37.49
CA GLY A 148 2.56 12.81 -37.16
C GLY A 148 1.82 12.94 -35.82
N GLN A 149 1.87 11.95 -34.93
CA GLN A 149 1.41 12.04 -33.54
C GLN A 149 2.47 11.45 -32.61
N SER A 150 2.82 12.18 -31.54
CA SER A 150 3.62 11.64 -30.44
C SER A 150 2.88 10.46 -29.79
N PRO A 151 3.59 9.42 -29.30
CA PRO A 151 2.96 8.34 -28.56
C PRO A 151 2.33 8.88 -27.27
N LEU A 152 1.16 8.31 -26.91
CA LEU A 152 0.37 8.71 -25.73
C LEU A 152 1.14 8.47 -24.42
N TYR A 153 1.91 7.39 -24.37
CA TYR A 153 2.81 7.07 -23.27
C TYR A 153 4.23 6.87 -23.83
N THR A 154 5.23 7.38 -23.12
CA THR A 154 6.65 7.15 -23.39
C THR A 154 7.27 6.52 -22.15
N ASN A 155 7.89 5.35 -22.29
CA ASN A 155 8.40 4.55 -21.16
C ASN A 155 7.33 4.29 -20.07
N GLY A 156 6.05 4.17 -20.46
CA GLY A 156 4.92 3.95 -19.57
C GLY A 156 4.42 5.18 -18.80
N ILE A 157 4.92 6.39 -19.10
CA ILE A 157 4.50 7.67 -18.51
C ILE A 157 3.74 8.49 -19.54
N HIS A 158 2.61 9.09 -19.15
CA HIS A 158 1.75 9.88 -20.04
C HIS A 158 2.51 11.06 -20.63
N ASN A 159 2.36 11.29 -21.93
CA ASN A 159 3.04 12.36 -22.64
C ASN A 159 2.24 13.67 -22.50
N PRO A 160 2.78 14.73 -21.84
CA PRO A 160 2.06 15.99 -21.63
C PRO A 160 1.66 16.70 -22.93
N SER A 161 2.36 16.41 -24.05
CA SER A 161 2.02 16.96 -25.38
C SER A 161 0.84 16.25 -26.06
N THR A 162 0.26 15.22 -25.43
CA THR A 162 -0.87 14.45 -25.98
C THR A 162 -2.15 14.67 -25.17
N PRO A 163 -3.35 14.59 -25.79
CA PRO A 163 -4.60 14.92 -25.09
C PRO A 163 -4.89 13.99 -23.90
N SER A 164 -5.04 14.57 -22.70
CA SER A 164 -5.32 13.87 -21.42
C SER A 164 -6.64 13.07 -21.38
N ASN A 165 -7.46 13.15 -22.44
CA ASN A 165 -8.69 12.38 -22.59
C ASN A 165 -8.49 11.01 -23.29
N LYS A 166 -7.31 10.76 -23.88
CA LYS A 166 -6.95 9.47 -24.47
C LYS A 166 -6.55 8.48 -23.37
N ILE A 167 -7.23 7.35 -23.33
CA ILE A 167 -7.07 6.31 -22.29
C ILE A 167 -6.12 5.21 -22.80
N PRO A 168 -5.20 4.66 -21.97
CA PRO A 168 -4.29 3.60 -22.37
C PRO A 168 -5.03 2.32 -22.82
N PRO A 169 -4.56 1.62 -23.85
CA PRO A 169 -5.23 0.44 -24.42
C PRO A 169 -4.92 -0.86 -23.64
N THR A 170 -4.90 -0.80 -22.31
CA THR A 170 -4.58 -1.95 -21.44
C THR A 170 -5.85 -2.64 -20.90
N GLU A 171 -5.71 -3.83 -20.31
CA GLU A 171 -6.84 -4.60 -19.76
C GLU A 171 -7.58 -3.86 -18.62
N THR A 172 -6.89 -3.00 -17.87
CA THR A 172 -7.49 -2.14 -16.82
C THR A 172 -8.49 -1.12 -17.36
N PHE A 173 -8.40 -0.79 -18.66
CA PHE A 173 -9.13 0.34 -19.26
C PHE A 173 -9.90 -0.01 -20.55
N SER A 174 -9.93 -1.30 -20.92
CA SER A 174 -10.60 -1.81 -22.13
C SER A 174 -11.72 -2.81 -21.81
N GLY A 175 -12.52 -3.19 -22.80
CA GLY A 175 -13.66 -4.10 -22.62
C GLY A 175 -14.64 -3.61 -21.53
N PHE A 176 -15.06 -4.52 -20.65
CA PHE A 176 -15.92 -4.18 -19.52
C PHE A 176 -15.22 -3.25 -18.48
N ASN A 177 -13.89 -3.25 -18.45
CA ASN A 177 -13.09 -2.31 -17.65
C ASN A 177 -12.92 -0.92 -18.32
N ARG A 178 -13.64 -0.60 -19.41
CA ARG A 178 -13.65 0.77 -19.95
C ARG A 178 -14.22 1.76 -18.93
N LEU A 179 -13.58 2.93 -18.81
CA LEU A 179 -14.05 4.04 -17.96
C LEU A 179 -15.50 4.39 -18.27
N SER A 180 -16.28 4.72 -17.25
CA SER A 180 -17.67 5.15 -17.41
C SER A 180 -17.74 6.68 -17.30
N ARG A 181 -17.28 7.24 -16.19
CA ARG A 181 -17.30 8.69 -15.88
C ARG A 181 -18.68 9.34 -15.95
N ILE A 182 -19.72 8.52 -15.80
CA ILE A 182 -21.11 8.96 -15.78
C ILE A 182 -21.46 9.45 -14.37
N GLU A 183 -22.06 10.63 -14.33
CA GLU A 183 -22.87 11.13 -13.22
C GLU A 183 -24.26 11.40 -13.79
N ALA A 184 -25.30 10.80 -13.21
CA ALA A 184 -26.63 10.81 -13.82
C ALA A 184 -27.74 10.59 -12.78
N ASP A 185 -28.95 10.89 -13.22
CA ASP A 185 -30.22 10.63 -12.55
C ASP A 185 -31.15 9.95 -13.56
N LEU A 186 -31.70 8.80 -13.20
CA LEU A 186 -32.72 8.13 -13.99
C LEU A 186 -33.89 7.77 -13.07
N HIS A 187 -35.09 8.15 -13.46
CA HIS A 187 -36.30 7.86 -12.71
C HIS A 187 -37.12 6.79 -13.41
N ASP A 188 -37.73 5.90 -12.62
CA ASP A 188 -38.65 4.88 -13.11
C ASP A 188 -37.97 3.90 -14.10
N LEU A 189 -36.91 3.25 -13.60
CA LEU A 189 -36.16 2.25 -14.35
C LEU A 189 -37.07 1.10 -14.80
N GLU A 190 -36.77 0.53 -15.96
CA GLU A 190 -37.48 -0.64 -16.49
C GLU A 190 -37.31 -1.85 -15.57
N ILE A 191 -38.40 -2.55 -15.29
CA ILE A 191 -38.44 -3.68 -14.34
C ILE A 191 -39.12 -4.88 -14.99
N THR A 192 -38.45 -6.04 -14.92
CA THR A 192 -39.05 -7.35 -15.17
C THR A 192 -39.36 -8.05 -13.85
N GLY A 193 -40.50 -8.73 -13.75
CA GLY A 193 -40.95 -9.38 -12.51
C GLY A 193 -41.72 -8.42 -11.59
N LEU A 194 -41.68 -8.67 -10.27
CA LEU A 194 -42.38 -7.86 -9.27
C LEU A 194 -41.46 -7.54 -8.11
N ILE A 195 -41.07 -6.27 -7.95
CA ILE A 195 -40.34 -5.83 -6.76
C ILE A 195 -41.26 -6.02 -5.54
N PRO A 196 -40.80 -6.73 -4.50
CA PRO A 196 -41.60 -6.92 -3.30
C PRO A 196 -41.99 -5.60 -2.62
N ALA A 197 -43.27 -5.50 -2.26
CA ALA A 197 -43.86 -4.27 -1.72
C ALA A 197 -43.34 -3.88 -0.32
N ASP A 198 -42.66 -4.81 0.37
CA ASP A 198 -42.02 -4.63 1.66
C ASP A 198 -40.59 -4.05 1.58
N ILE A 199 -40.04 -3.86 0.37
CA ILE A 199 -38.76 -3.17 0.17
C ILE A 199 -38.99 -1.66 0.06
N ASP A 200 -38.59 -0.92 1.10
CA ASP A 200 -38.51 0.55 1.07
C ASP A 200 -37.14 1.04 1.58
N GLY A 201 -36.21 1.26 0.66
CA GLY A 201 -34.87 1.75 1.01
C GLY A 201 -34.02 2.10 -0.20
N THR A 202 -32.71 2.18 0.01
CA THR A 202 -31.73 2.52 -1.03
C THR A 202 -30.55 1.56 -0.96
N PHE A 203 -30.22 0.94 -2.10
CA PHE A 203 -28.96 0.22 -2.25
C PHE A 203 -27.88 1.19 -2.70
N PHE A 204 -26.86 1.39 -1.87
CA PHE A 204 -25.68 2.19 -2.18
C PHE A 204 -24.52 1.27 -2.51
N ARG A 205 -23.73 1.61 -3.53
CA ARG A 205 -22.49 0.90 -3.86
C ARG A 205 -21.47 1.86 -4.44
N ILE A 206 -20.20 1.48 -4.47
CA ILE A 206 -19.14 2.33 -5.04
C ILE A 206 -18.28 1.60 -6.09
N GLN A 207 -17.87 2.32 -7.15
CA GLN A 207 -16.97 1.85 -8.19
C GLN A 207 -15.73 2.74 -8.32
N PRO A 208 -14.51 2.18 -8.44
CA PRO A 208 -13.33 2.91 -8.90
C PRO A 208 -13.43 3.25 -10.40
N ASP A 209 -13.47 4.54 -10.74
CA ASP A 209 -13.71 5.05 -12.09
C ASP A 209 -12.89 6.32 -12.35
N HIS A 210 -11.65 6.17 -12.82
CA HIS A 210 -10.72 7.28 -13.07
C HIS A 210 -11.37 8.44 -13.83
N ARG A 211 -11.27 9.65 -13.29
CA ARG A 211 -11.78 10.88 -13.92
C ARG A 211 -10.98 11.24 -15.18
N PHE A 212 -9.66 11.09 -15.13
CA PHE A 212 -8.71 11.41 -16.21
C PHE A 212 -7.93 10.17 -16.68
N ALA A 213 -7.16 10.30 -17.76
CA ALA A 213 -6.18 9.28 -18.12
C ALA A 213 -5.09 9.20 -17.02
N PRO A 214 -4.67 8.01 -16.58
CA PRO A 214 -3.69 7.89 -15.51
C PRO A 214 -2.30 8.38 -15.97
N VAL A 215 -1.52 8.93 -15.04
CA VAL A 215 -0.12 9.34 -15.28
C VAL A 215 0.74 8.18 -15.79
N TYR A 216 0.43 6.95 -15.37
CA TYR A 216 1.15 5.75 -15.78
C TYR A 216 0.24 4.79 -16.56
N GLU A 217 0.73 4.25 -17.68
CA GLU A 217 0.01 3.29 -18.52
C GLU A 217 -0.38 2.01 -17.76
N SER A 218 0.47 1.61 -16.81
CA SER A 218 0.35 0.41 -16.00
C SER A 218 -0.50 0.60 -14.73
N ASP A 219 -1.41 1.57 -14.70
CA ASP A 219 -2.23 1.80 -13.50
C ASP A 219 -3.33 0.72 -13.34
N ILE A 220 -3.88 0.62 -12.12
CA ILE A 220 -4.73 -0.49 -11.67
C ILE A 220 -6.15 -0.02 -11.33
N HIS A 221 -7.11 -0.96 -11.37
CA HIS A 221 -8.52 -0.68 -11.06
C HIS A 221 -8.71 -0.02 -9.68
N PHE A 222 -8.02 -0.50 -8.64
CA PHE A 222 -8.12 0.01 -7.27
C PHE A 222 -7.67 1.47 -7.04
N ASN A 223 -7.09 2.12 -8.05
CA ASN A 223 -6.58 3.50 -8.00
C ASN A 223 -7.51 4.54 -8.67
N GLY A 224 -8.63 4.12 -9.27
CA GLY A 224 -9.60 5.03 -9.89
C GLY A 224 -10.50 5.75 -8.89
N ASP A 225 -10.98 6.94 -9.22
CA ASP A 225 -11.72 7.79 -8.28
C ASP A 225 -13.08 7.19 -7.87
N GLY A 226 -13.49 7.41 -6.63
CA GLY A 226 -14.73 6.84 -6.09
C GLY A 226 -15.97 7.44 -6.75
N ASN A 227 -16.76 6.60 -7.43
CA ASN A 227 -18.04 6.99 -8.01
C ASN A 227 -19.16 6.17 -7.34
N VAL A 228 -20.05 6.84 -6.61
CA VAL A 228 -21.10 6.22 -5.78
C VAL A 228 -22.39 6.11 -6.58
N THR A 229 -22.95 4.91 -6.65
CA THR A 229 -24.27 4.63 -7.20
C THR A 229 -25.27 4.44 -6.06
N ALA A 230 -26.45 5.05 -6.18
CA ALA A 230 -27.61 4.85 -5.32
C ALA A 230 -28.81 4.37 -6.13
N ILE A 231 -29.44 3.28 -5.67
CA ILE A 231 -30.63 2.68 -6.28
C ILE A 231 -31.75 2.74 -5.26
N ARG A 232 -32.62 3.75 -5.39
CA ARG A 232 -33.76 3.97 -4.50
C ARG A 232 -34.91 3.06 -4.92
N ILE A 233 -35.30 2.12 -4.07
CA ILE A 233 -36.37 1.14 -4.32
C ILE A 233 -37.52 1.40 -3.35
N ALA A 234 -38.71 1.73 -3.89
CA ALA A 234 -39.93 1.96 -3.12
C ALA A 234 -41.18 1.70 -3.95
N ALA A 235 -42.24 1.20 -3.31
CA ALA A 235 -43.58 1.07 -3.91
C ALA A 235 -43.59 0.39 -5.30
N GLY A 236 -42.74 -0.63 -5.47
CA GLY A 236 -42.61 -1.39 -6.72
C GLY A 236 -41.78 -0.71 -7.83
N ARG A 237 -41.16 0.44 -7.56
CA ARG A 237 -40.38 1.25 -8.51
C ARG A 237 -38.91 1.36 -8.08
N ALA A 238 -38.04 1.66 -9.05
CA ALA A 238 -36.63 1.92 -8.83
C ALA A 238 -36.16 3.22 -9.51
N HIS A 239 -35.30 3.97 -8.83
CA HIS A 239 -34.64 5.17 -9.36
C HIS A 239 -33.13 5.08 -9.16
N PHE A 240 -32.36 5.57 -10.13
CA PHE A 240 -30.91 5.59 -10.13
C PHE A 240 -30.39 7.00 -9.89
N ARG A 241 -29.34 7.12 -9.07
CA ARG A 241 -28.49 8.31 -8.99
C ARG A 241 -27.03 7.89 -8.90
N GLN A 242 -26.13 8.62 -9.55
CA GLN A 242 -24.69 8.38 -9.45
C GLN A 242 -23.90 9.69 -9.43
N ARG A 243 -22.91 9.78 -8.52
CA ARG A 243 -22.04 10.95 -8.32
C ARG A 243 -20.63 10.55 -7.88
N TYR A 244 -19.65 11.35 -8.27
CA TYR A 244 -18.29 11.23 -7.73
C TYR A 244 -18.21 11.65 -6.26
N VAL A 245 -17.29 11.03 -5.52
CA VAL A 245 -16.81 11.56 -4.24
C VAL A 245 -15.80 12.65 -4.56
N HIS A 246 -16.11 13.89 -4.21
CA HIS A 246 -15.22 15.03 -4.39
C HIS A 246 -14.16 15.03 -3.28
N THR A 247 -13.16 14.16 -3.43
CA THR A 247 -12.00 14.12 -2.51
C THR A 247 -11.04 15.28 -2.82
N ASP A 248 -10.11 15.57 -1.89
CA ASP A 248 -9.04 16.55 -2.14
C ASP A 248 -8.30 16.21 -3.46
N ARG A 249 -8.05 14.91 -3.71
CA ARG A 249 -7.50 14.42 -4.99
C ARG A 249 -8.40 14.76 -6.19
N TYR A 250 -9.69 14.42 -6.13
CA TYR A 250 -10.62 14.65 -7.23
C TYR A 250 -10.74 16.14 -7.59
N ASP A 251 -10.82 17.01 -6.59
CA ASP A 251 -10.96 18.45 -6.81
C ASP A 251 -9.68 19.08 -7.39
N TYR A 252 -8.49 18.64 -6.94
CA TYR A 252 -7.21 19.10 -7.53
C TYR A 252 -7.05 18.62 -8.98
N GLU A 253 -7.27 17.33 -9.27
CA GLU A 253 -7.21 16.80 -10.65
C GLU A 253 -8.27 17.45 -11.55
N SER A 254 -9.47 17.73 -11.02
CA SER A 254 -10.53 18.42 -11.76
C SER A 254 -10.22 19.89 -12.04
N ARG A 255 -9.47 20.57 -11.16
CA ARG A 255 -9.03 21.96 -11.36
C ARG A 255 -7.97 22.08 -12.46
N GLU A 256 -6.99 21.18 -12.47
CA GLU A 256 -5.93 21.15 -13.50
C GLU A 256 -6.38 20.42 -14.79
N ASN A 257 -7.50 19.69 -14.75
CA ASN A 257 -8.08 18.91 -15.86
C ASN A 257 -7.14 17.80 -16.39
N GLU A 258 -6.35 17.21 -15.49
CA GLU A 258 -5.45 16.08 -15.74
C GLU A 258 -5.22 15.24 -14.47
N ALA A 259 -4.68 14.03 -14.63
CA ALA A 259 -4.25 13.24 -13.49
C ALA A 259 -2.91 13.76 -12.95
N LEU A 260 -2.83 13.91 -11.62
CA LEU A 260 -1.67 14.42 -10.88
C LEU A 260 -1.14 13.37 -9.90
N PHE A 261 -2.00 12.46 -9.44
CA PHE A 261 -1.60 11.38 -8.55
C PHE A 261 -1.12 10.17 -9.36
N GLY A 262 -0.02 9.58 -8.91
CA GLY A 262 0.67 8.50 -9.59
C GLY A 262 0.11 7.12 -9.25
N LYS A 263 1.03 6.17 -9.07
CA LYS A 263 0.70 4.77 -8.81
C LYS A 263 0.04 4.58 -7.44
N TYR A 264 -0.83 3.57 -7.37
CA TYR A 264 -1.52 3.14 -6.15
C TYR A 264 -0.59 3.11 -4.93
N ARG A 265 -0.96 3.88 -3.89
CA ARG A 265 -0.23 4.00 -2.60
C ARG A 265 1.29 4.28 -2.73
N ASN A 266 1.71 4.97 -3.80
CA ASN A 266 3.10 5.40 -4.01
C ASN A 266 3.26 6.93 -4.22
N PRO A 267 3.48 7.73 -3.14
CA PRO A 267 3.60 9.19 -3.24
C PRO A 267 4.87 9.70 -3.96
N TYR A 268 5.84 8.82 -4.20
CA TYR A 268 7.05 9.14 -4.99
C TYR A 268 6.78 9.17 -6.50
N THR A 269 5.55 8.89 -6.92
CA THR A 269 5.12 8.92 -8.33
C THR A 269 4.08 10.01 -8.64
N ASP A 270 3.73 10.82 -7.65
CA ASP A 270 2.84 11.97 -7.83
C ASP A 270 3.57 13.18 -8.39
N ASN A 271 2.82 14.06 -9.07
CA ASN A 271 3.26 15.39 -9.44
C ASN A 271 3.63 16.22 -8.19
N GLU A 272 4.68 17.04 -8.27
CA GLU A 272 5.10 17.92 -7.17
C GLU A 272 3.99 18.92 -6.76
N ALA A 273 3.08 19.28 -7.67
CA ALA A 273 1.95 20.16 -7.39
C ALA A 273 0.92 19.61 -6.38
N VAL A 274 0.95 18.29 -6.08
CA VAL A 274 0.02 17.65 -5.12
C VAL A 274 0.74 17.06 -3.90
N LYS A 275 2.00 17.42 -3.63
CA LYS A 275 2.68 17.04 -2.37
C LYS A 275 1.92 17.58 -1.16
N GLY A 276 1.71 16.72 -0.16
CA GLY A 276 0.94 17.06 1.04
C GLY A 276 -0.59 17.00 0.88
N VAL A 277 -1.11 16.84 -0.35
CA VAL A 277 -2.54 16.62 -0.59
C VAL A 277 -2.91 15.18 -0.24
N ILE A 278 -4.07 14.98 0.40
CA ILE A 278 -4.54 13.65 0.77
C ILE A 278 -4.92 12.88 -0.51
N ARG A 279 -4.19 11.78 -0.76
CA ARG A 279 -4.20 11.02 -2.02
C ARG A 279 -5.44 10.14 -2.22
N THR A 280 -6.31 10.07 -1.21
CA THR A 280 -7.33 9.03 -1.12
C THR A 280 -8.40 9.18 -2.20
N ALA A 281 -8.68 8.06 -2.89
CA ALA A 281 -9.71 7.99 -3.92
C ALA A 281 -11.12 7.76 -3.35
N ALA A 282 -11.24 7.50 -2.03
CA ALA A 282 -12.50 7.19 -1.34
C ALA A 282 -13.37 6.13 -2.06
N ASN A 283 -12.74 5.12 -2.68
CA ASN A 283 -13.37 4.26 -3.70
C ASN A 283 -13.76 2.83 -3.26
N THR A 284 -13.53 2.45 -2.00
CA THR A 284 -13.65 1.04 -1.57
C THR A 284 -15.04 0.69 -1.02
N ASN A 285 -15.59 1.49 -0.11
CA ASN A 285 -16.92 1.22 0.47
C ASN A 285 -17.72 2.51 0.70
N VAL A 286 -19.04 2.39 0.79
CA VAL A 286 -19.98 3.47 1.12
C VAL A 286 -20.99 2.97 2.16
N VAL A 287 -20.83 3.41 3.41
CA VAL A 287 -21.64 2.95 4.56
C VAL A 287 -22.52 4.08 5.10
N PHE A 288 -23.71 3.77 5.61
CA PHE A 288 -24.55 4.78 6.27
C PHE A 288 -24.16 4.98 7.73
N TRP A 289 -24.10 6.24 8.16
CA TRP A 289 -23.77 6.62 9.53
C TRP A 289 -24.44 7.93 9.93
N ARG A 290 -25.26 7.93 10.99
CA ARG A 290 -25.82 9.15 11.63
C ARG A 290 -26.27 10.24 10.63
N ARG A 291 -27.11 9.85 9.65
CA ARG A 291 -27.67 10.69 8.56
C ARG A 291 -26.76 10.98 7.35
N MET A 292 -25.50 10.52 7.30
CA MET A 292 -24.62 10.66 6.14
C MET A 292 -24.27 9.29 5.53
N LEU A 293 -23.74 9.31 4.31
CA LEU A 293 -22.94 8.21 3.79
C LEU A 293 -21.47 8.52 4.04
N LEU A 294 -20.68 7.53 4.45
CA LEU A 294 -19.24 7.59 4.56
C LEU A 294 -18.63 6.79 3.39
N ALA A 295 -18.14 7.51 2.38
CA ALA A 295 -17.28 6.93 1.37
C ALA A 295 -15.88 6.73 1.96
N THR A 296 -15.33 5.52 1.85
CA THR A 296 -14.13 5.10 2.59
C THR A 296 -13.12 4.39 1.71
N LYS A 297 -11.86 4.57 2.06
CA LYS A 297 -10.69 3.93 1.46
C LYS A 297 -9.61 3.83 2.53
N GLU A 298 -8.95 2.69 2.56
CA GLU A 298 -7.98 2.28 3.59
C GLU A 298 -6.76 3.21 3.79
N ASP A 299 -6.46 4.08 2.83
CA ASP A 299 -5.27 4.96 2.81
C ASP A 299 -5.57 6.41 3.24
N GLY A 300 -6.77 6.70 3.73
CA GLY A 300 -7.16 8.05 4.12
C GLY A 300 -8.40 8.13 5.02
N PRO A 301 -8.87 9.36 5.33
CA PRO A 301 -10.07 9.58 6.13
C PRO A 301 -11.35 9.27 5.34
N ALA A 302 -12.45 9.08 6.06
CA ALA A 302 -13.77 8.95 5.46
C ALA A 302 -14.26 10.30 4.88
N TRP A 303 -15.06 10.22 3.82
CA TRP A 303 -15.72 11.36 3.19
C TRP A 303 -17.24 11.27 3.38
N ALA A 304 -17.83 12.30 3.99
CA ALA A 304 -19.27 12.39 4.19
C ALA A 304 -19.98 12.84 2.91
N MET A 305 -21.11 12.20 2.60
CA MET A 305 -22.01 12.55 1.49
C MET A 305 -23.47 12.55 1.94
N GLY A 306 -24.31 13.33 1.25
CA GLY A 306 -25.76 13.34 1.45
C GLY A 306 -26.42 12.04 0.96
N PRO A 307 -27.18 11.29 1.80
CA PRO A 307 -27.79 10.02 1.39
C PRO A 307 -28.79 10.11 0.23
N GLU A 308 -29.53 11.22 0.10
CA GLU A 308 -30.43 11.41 -1.03
C GLU A 308 -29.73 12.07 -2.23
N THR A 309 -28.93 13.12 -2.02
CA THR A 309 -28.35 13.90 -3.12
C THR A 309 -27.07 13.31 -3.71
N LEU A 310 -26.37 12.47 -2.94
CA LEU A 310 -24.98 12.06 -3.20
C LEU A 310 -24.01 13.25 -3.39
N GLU A 311 -24.37 14.43 -2.88
CA GLU A 311 -23.44 15.57 -2.83
C GLU A 311 -22.39 15.30 -1.76
N THR A 312 -21.12 15.57 -2.08
CA THR A 312 -20.02 15.46 -1.12
C THR A 312 -20.09 16.63 -0.14
N ILE A 313 -20.12 16.31 1.16
CA ILE A 313 -20.13 17.28 2.25
C ILE A 313 -18.70 17.65 2.63
N GLY A 314 -17.78 16.67 2.60
CA GLY A 314 -16.34 16.85 2.84
C GLY A 314 -15.74 15.71 3.67
N ARG A 315 -14.47 15.85 4.08
CA ARG A 315 -13.83 14.92 5.02
C ARG A 315 -14.59 14.87 6.34
N TYR A 316 -14.69 13.69 6.95
CA TYR A 316 -15.36 13.49 8.24
C TYR A 316 -14.40 12.88 9.27
N ASP A 317 -14.15 13.63 10.34
CA ASP A 317 -13.20 13.33 11.43
C ASP A 317 -13.91 12.90 12.74
N PHE A 318 -15.21 12.64 12.65
CA PHE A 318 -16.10 12.35 13.78
C PHE A 318 -16.11 13.48 14.81
N GLU A 319 -16.36 14.71 14.34
CA GLU A 319 -16.41 15.90 15.17
C GLU A 319 -15.08 16.14 15.92
N GLY A 320 -13.96 15.95 15.20
CA GLY A 320 -12.58 16.07 15.70
C GLY A 320 -12.10 14.93 16.62
N GLN A 321 -12.90 13.87 16.83
CA GLN A 321 -12.57 12.81 17.79
C GLN A 321 -11.60 11.77 17.25
N VAL A 322 -11.54 11.55 15.93
CA VAL A 322 -10.64 10.58 15.31
C VAL A 322 -9.38 11.28 14.83
N LEU A 323 -8.25 10.95 15.47
CA LEU A 323 -6.92 11.48 15.12
C LEU A 323 -6.16 10.61 14.11
N SER A 324 -6.75 9.49 13.70
CA SER A 324 -6.14 8.58 12.73
C SER A 324 -6.17 9.16 11.33
N LEU A 325 -5.07 8.96 10.60
CA LEU A 325 -4.90 9.32 9.19
C LEU A 325 -5.81 8.52 8.25
N THR A 326 -6.02 7.27 8.64
CA THR A 326 -6.60 6.20 7.83
C THR A 326 -7.82 5.66 8.53
N MET A 327 -8.90 5.46 7.80
CA MET A 327 -10.05 4.68 8.26
C MET A 327 -10.21 3.44 7.39
N THR A 328 -10.42 2.29 8.03
CA THR A 328 -10.77 1.06 7.31
C THR A 328 -11.97 1.28 6.41
N ALA A 329 -11.94 0.68 5.23
CA ALA A 329 -13.12 0.58 4.37
C ALA A 329 -14.15 -0.47 4.86
N HIS A 330 -13.85 -1.17 5.95
CA HIS A 330 -14.74 -2.17 6.57
C HIS A 330 -15.07 -1.84 8.02
N PRO A 331 -15.70 -0.68 8.32
CA PRO A 331 -16.23 -0.40 9.65
C PRO A 331 -17.37 -1.38 9.98
N LYS A 332 -17.51 -1.75 11.25
CA LYS A 332 -18.43 -2.79 11.72
C LYS A 332 -19.45 -2.21 12.69
N PHE A 333 -20.72 -2.60 12.61
CA PHE A 333 -21.79 -2.03 13.44
C PHE A 333 -22.35 -3.05 14.46
N ASP A 334 -22.40 -2.68 15.75
CA ASP A 334 -23.10 -3.45 16.81
C ASP A 334 -24.61 -3.27 16.64
N ALA A 335 -25.26 -4.23 15.98
CA ALA A 335 -26.70 -4.24 15.73
C ALA A 335 -27.59 -4.16 16.98
N LYS A 336 -27.06 -4.35 18.21
CA LYS A 336 -27.82 -4.16 19.46
C LYS A 336 -27.65 -2.76 20.06
N ARG A 337 -26.49 -2.12 19.87
CA ARG A 337 -26.12 -0.86 20.55
C ARG A 337 -25.91 0.33 19.61
N GLY A 338 -25.99 0.14 18.29
CA GLY A 338 -25.70 1.18 17.31
C GLY A 338 -24.28 1.72 17.37
N LYS A 339 -23.34 0.98 18.01
CA LYS A 339 -21.92 1.34 18.03
C LYS A 339 -21.29 1.02 16.67
N MET A 340 -20.38 1.86 16.20
CA MET A 340 -19.48 1.56 15.09
C MET A 340 -18.08 1.25 15.63
N VAL A 341 -17.50 0.13 15.21
CA VAL A 341 -16.12 -0.27 15.50
C VAL A 341 -15.31 -0.07 14.22
N CYS A 342 -14.21 0.66 14.36
CA CYS A 342 -13.32 1.02 13.26
C CYS A 342 -11.87 0.71 13.63
N TYR A 343 -11.03 0.61 12.61
CA TYR A 343 -9.58 0.63 12.77
C TYR A 343 -8.92 1.46 11.67
N GLY A 344 -7.69 1.88 11.92
CA GLY A 344 -6.79 2.50 10.95
C GLY A 344 -5.42 1.85 11.07
N TYR A 345 -4.72 1.63 9.96
CA TYR A 345 -3.38 1.05 9.91
C TYR A 345 -2.46 1.98 9.12
N GLU A 346 -1.14 1.96 9.37
CA GLU A 346 -0.25 3.07 8.98
C GLU A 346 -0.70 4.41 9.63
N ALA A 347 -1.31 4.30 10.81
CA ALA A 347 -2.01 5.38 11.51
C ALA A 347 -1.09 6.41 12.21
N GLY A 348 0.23 6.27 12.08
CA GLY A 348 1.22 7.00 12.90
C GLY A 348 1.94 8.19 12.24
N GLY A 349 1.92 8.32 10.91
CA GLY A 349 2.66 9.35 10.17
C GLY A 349 1.84 10.11 9.14
N ASP A 350 1.72 9.58 7.92
CA ASP A 350 0.99 10.19 6.79
C ASP A 350 0.07 9.21 6.00
N GLY A 351 -0.14 7.99 6.51
CA GLY A 351 -0.93 6.93 5.85
C GLY A 351 -0.23 6.21 4.70
N ASN A 352 1.01 6.61 4.39
CA ASN A 352 1.86 6.06 3.34
C ASN A 352 3.31 5.78 3.85
N ASP A 353 3.61 6.12 5.10
CA ASP A 353 4.91 6.02 5.76
C ASP A 353 5.32 4.60 6.16
N ARG A 354 4.47 3.60 5.89
CA ARG A 354 4.62 2.21 6.34
C ARG A 354 4.68 2.09 7.86
N SER A 355 4.05 3.03 8.60
CA SER A 355 3.99 2.94 10.04
C SER A 355 3.37 1.63 10.49
N ARG A 356 3.95 1.06 11.54
CA ARG A 356 3.41 -0.13 12.20
C ARG A 356 2.29 0.22 13.17
N ASP A 357 1.93 1.48 13.33
CA ASP A 357 0.80 1.91 14.16
C ASP A 357 -0.52 1.44 13.55
N ILE A 358 -1.26 0.71 14.38
CA ILE A 358 -2.68 0.42 14.18
C ILE A 358 -3.41 1.04 15.36
N VAL A 359 -4.55 1.68 15.08
CA VAL A 359 -5.51 2.11 16.08
C VAL A 359 -6.82 1.38 15.85
N VAL A 360 -7.45 0.89 16.91
CA VAL A 360 -8.84 0.41 16.93
C VAL A 360 -9.63 1.35 17.82
N TYR A 361 -10.79 1.81 17.36
CA TYR A 361 -11.64 2.72 18.11
C TYR A 361 -13.12 2.39 17.93
N THR A 362 -13.90 2.65 18.97
CA THR A 362 -15.34 2.40 19.02
C THR A 362 -16.08 3.73 19.22
N ILE A 363 -17.05 4.02 18.35
CA ILE A 363 -17.92 5.20 18.43
C ILE A 363 -19.33 4.72 18.77
N ASN A 364 -20.02 5.35 19.73
CA ASN A 364 -21.37 4.95 20.11
C ASN A 364 -22.46 5.51 19.16
N SER A 365 -23.71 5.11 19.39
CA SER A 365 -24.89 5.57 18.66
C SER A 365 -25.10 7.09 18.71
N GLU A 366 -24.51 7.78 19.69
CA GLU A 366 -24.58 9.22 19.84
C GLU A 366 -23.50 9.94 19.01
N GLY A 367 -22.49 9.22 18.52
CA GLY A 367 -21.33 9.75 17.80
C GLY A 367 -20.10 10.00 18.66
N VAL A 368 -20.11 9.59 19.94
CA VAL A 368 -19.00 9.79 20.88
C VAL A 368 -18.05 8.60 20.83
N LYS A 369 -16.75 8.84 20.69
CA LYS A 369 -15.70 7.82 20.78
C LYS A 369 -15.60 7.31 22.22
N THR A 370 -16.00 6.06 22.46
CA THR A 370 -16.03 5.46 23.81
C THR A 370 -14.77 4.68 24.16
N GLU A 371 -14.10 4.12 23.15
CA GLU A 371 -12.92 3.25 23.32
C GLU A 371 -11.90 3.59 22.23
N GLU A 372 -10.62 3.56 22.57
CA GLU A 372 -9.50 3.66 21.62
C GLU A 372 -8.31 2.85 22.15
N CYS A 373 -7.64 2.11 21.26
CA CYS A 373 -6.44 1.33 21.57
C CYS A 373 -5.44 1.42 20.41
N TRP A 374 -4.22 1.88 20.72
CA TRP A 374 -3.11 1.95 19.78
C TRP A 374 -2.14 0.80 20.02
N TYR A 375 -1.69 0.14 18.95
CA TYR A 375 -0.72 -0.95 19.03
C TYR A 375 0.19 -1.00 17.79
N LYS A 376 1.42 -1.48 17.98
CA LYS A 376 2.37 -1.72 16.88
C LYS A 376 2.16 -3.11 16.31
N ALA A 377 1.81 -3.22 15.03
CA ALA A 377 1.47 -4.47 14.36
C ALA A 377 2.59 -5.54 14.42
N PRO A 378 2.34 -6.72 15.03
CA PRO A 378 3.01 -7.97 14.68
C PRO A 378 2.29 -8.60 13.47
N GLY A 379 3.01 -9.34 12.62
CA GLY A 379 2.50 -9.72 11.30
C GLY A 379 1.36 -10.77 11.29
N ARG A 380 0.28 -10.42 10.56
CA ARG A 380 -0.86 -11.24 10.06
C ARG A 380 -2.01 -11.57 11.02
N TRP A 381 -3.22 -11.28 10.54
CA TRP A 381 -4.53 -11.69 11.08
C TRP A 381 -5.50 -12.11 9.96
N ARG A 382 -6.64 -12.71 10.30
CA ARG A 382 -7.73 -13.19 9.41
C ARG A 382 -9.09 -12.94 10.08
N GLU A 383 -10.12 -12.46 9.37
CA GLU A 383 -11.43 -12.07 9.98
C GLU A 383 -12.71 -12.51 9.20
N ARG A 384 -13.91 -12.20 9.74
CA ARG A 384 -15.24 -12.81 9.45
C ARG A 384 -16.44 -11.81 9.56
N ASN A 385 -17.56 -12.18 8.92
CA ASN A 385 -18.91 -11.56 8.67
C ASN A 385 -19.67 -10.71 9.72
N ASP A 386 -20.55 -9.81 9.19
CA ASP A 386 -21.11 -8.63 9.86
C ASP A 386 -22.65 -8.49 9.93
N ARG A 387 -23.48 -9.43 9.44
CA ARG A 387 -24.89 -9.45 9.92
C ARG A 387 -25.05 -10.05 11.33
N PHE A 388 -24.00 -10.74 11.75
CA PHE A 388 -23.77 -11.19 13.11
C PHE A 388 -22.36 -10.80 13.56
N THR A 389 -21.89 -9.60 13.21
CA THR A 389 -20.73 -9.02 13.89
C THR A 389 -20.98 -9.10 15.39
N THR A 390 -20.05 -9.71 16.12
CA THR A 390 -20.13 -10.03 17.55
C THR A 390 -21.15 -11.11 17.99
N LYS A 391 -21.79 -11.86 17.07
CA LYS A 391 -22.72 -12.96 17.36
C LYS A 391 -22.43 -14.23 16.53
N LYS A 392 -23.12 -15.34 16.81
CA LYS A 392 -23.05 -16.58 16.02
C LYS A 392 -24.18 -16.60 14.98
N TYR A 393 -23.83 -16.87 13.72
CA TYR A 393 -24.74 -17.04 12.57
C TYR A 393 -24.63 -18.44 11.96
N ASN A 394 -25.59 -18.80 11.11
CA ASN A 394 -25.50 -19.98 10.26
C ASN A 394 -25.44 -19.66 8.76
N HIS A 395 -26.20 -18.68 8.26
CA HIS A 395 -26.39 -18.41 6.84
C HIS A 395 -25.41 -17.38 6.28
N TYR A 396 -24.89 -17.64 5.07
CA TYR A 396 -24.07 -16.68 4.34
C TYR A 396 -24.27 -16.77 2.82
N TRP A 397 -23.95 -15.68 2.13
CA TRP A 397 -24.02 -15.56 0.67
C TRP A 397 -22.69 -15.05 0.13
N GLN A 398 -22.28 -15.57 -1.02
CA GLN A 398 -20.95 -15.30 -1.58
C GLN A 398 -20.96 -15.41 -3.11
N CYS A 399 -20.33 -14.45 -3.78
CA CYS A 399 -19.93 -14.60 -5.18
C CYS A 399 -18.69 -15.51 -5.24
N ALA A 400 -18.74 -16.49 -6.13
CA ALA A 400 -17.73 -17.51 -6.29
C ALA A 400 -17.40 -17.72 -7.78
N ILE A 401 -16.23 -18.29 -8.01
CA ILE A 401 -15.81 -18.77 -9.33
C ILE A 401 -16.21 -20.25 -9.43
N ASP A 402 -16.86 -20.60 -10.53
CA ASP A 402 -17.17 -21.98 -10.93
C ASP A 402 -16.52 -22.25 -12.29
N ASP A 403 -15.33 -22.87 -12.26
CA ASP A 403 -14.50 -23.17 -13.43
C ASP A 403 -15.06 -24.29 -14.31
N ALA A 404 -16.00 -25.08 -13.79
CA ALA A 404 -16.73 -26.09 -14.56
C ALA A 404 -17.87 -25.49 -15.42
N LYS A 405 -18.20 -24.20 -15.27
CA LYS A 405 -19.20 -23.52 -16.11
C LYS A 405 -18.55 -22.89 -17.34
N PRO A 406 -19.18 -22.98 -18.53
CA PRO A 406 -18.66 -22.37 -19.74
C PRO A 406 -18.69 -20.84 -19.65
N TYR A 407 -17.69 -20.20 -20.27
CA TYR A 407 -17.59 -18.75 -20.42
C TYR A 407 -17.18 -18.41 -21.85
N ASP A 408 -17.86 -17.44 -22.47
CA ASP A 408 -17.66 -17.06 -23.87
C ASP A 408 -16.57 -15.98 -23.99
N PHE A 409 -15.30 -16.41 -23.91
CA PHE A 409 -14.15 -15.51 -24.09
C PHE A 409 -14.18 -14.72 -25.43
N PRO A 410 -14.51 -15.33 -26.60
CA PRO A 410 -14.62 -14.59 -27.86
C PRO A 410 -15.64 -13.45 -27.83
N LYS A 411 -16.79 -13.64 -27.18
CA LYS A 411 -17.85 -12.63 -27.11
C LYS A 411 -17.63 -11.57 -26.01
N CYS A 412 -17.10 -12.00 -24.86
CA CYS A 412 -17.06 -11.17 -23.63
C CYS A 412 -15.67 -10.58 -23.32
N GLY A 413 -14.61 -11.12 -23.91
CA GLY A 413 -13.24 -10.81 -23.51
C GLY A 413 -12.88 -11.33 -22.12
N SER A 414 -11.84 -10.77 -21.50
CA SER A 414 -11.43 -11.11 -20.14
C SER A 414 -12.48 -10.66 -19.10
N PRO A 415 -12.88 -11.51 -18.13
CA PRO A 415 -13.89 -11.16 -17.14
C PRO A 415 -13.34 -10.12 -16.15
N ALA A 416 -13.90 -8.91 -16.22
CA ALA A 416 -13.54 -7.78 -15.36
C ALA A 416 -13.62 -8.12 -13.87
N GLY A 417 -12.47 -8.12 -13.18
CA GLY A 417 -12.36 -8.41 -11.74
C GLY A 417 -12.27 -9.89 -11.37
N GLY A 418 -12.33 -10.79 -12.35
CA GLY A 418 -12.41 -12.23 -12.13
C GLY A 418 -13.78 -12.81 -12.51
N LEU A 419 -13.79 -14.12 -12.72
CA LEU A 419 -14.96 -14.85 -13.23
C LEU A 419 -15.96 -15.18 -12.11
N PHE A 420 -16.57 -14.17 -11.48
CA PHE A 420 -17.65 -14.32 -10.49
C PHE A 420 -18.96 -14.76 -11.15
N ASN A 421 -18.95 -15.92 -11.80
CA ASN A 421 -20.05 -16.47 -12.58
C ASN A 421 -21.10 -17.21 -11.71
N ARG A 422 -20.86 -17.38 -10.40
CA ARG A 422 -21.76 -18.09 -9.49
C ARG A 422 -22.04 -17.28 -8.22
N LEU A 423 -23.31 -17.12 -7.88
CA LEU A 423 -23.76 -16.67 -6.56
C LEU A 423 -24.15 -17.90 -5.75
N GLY A 424 -23.66 -18.02 -4.52
CA GLY A 424 -23.97 -19.13 -3.63
C GLY A 424 -24.62 -18.67 -2.32
N ARG A 425 -25.51 -19.50 -1.79
CA ARG A 425 -26.06 -19.45 -0.42
C ARG A 425 -25.64 -20.71 0.30
N PHE A 426 -25.10 -20.55 1.49
CA PHE A 426 -24.51 -21.63 2.26
C PHE A 426 -24.90 -21.55 3.74
N THR A 427 -24.67 -22.65 4.46
CA THR A 427 -24.63 -22.67 5.93
C THR A 427 -23.30 -23.21 6.45
N TRP A 428 -22.90 -22.81 7.67
CA TRP A 428 -21.65 -23.29 8.29
C TRP A 428 -21.68 -24.79 8.65
N ASP A 429 -22.88 -25.35 8.87
CA ASP A 429 -23.09 -26.78 9.05
C ASP A 429 -23.10 -27.59 7.74
N GLY A 430 -23.02 -26.92 6.58
CA GLY A 430 -23.05 -27.56 5.25
C GLY A 430 -24.41 -28.12 4.83
N THR A 431 -25.48 -27.91 5.60
CA THR A 431 -26.84 -28.41 5.28
C THR A 431 -27.45 -27.70 4.07
N THR A 432 -27.10 -26.43 3.84
CA THR A 432 -27.53 -25.65 2.68
C THR A 432 -26.33 -25.40 1.76
N THR A 433 -26.50 -25.70 0.48
CA THR A 433 -25.61 -25.25 -0.60
C THR A 433 -26.48 -25.06 -1.84
N GLU A 434 -27.01 -23.85 -1.99
CA GLU A 434 -27.77 -23.42 -3.17
C GLU A 434 -26.88 -22.52 -4.01
N THR A 435 -26.97 -22.61 -5.33
CA THR A 435 -26.18 -21.76 -6.23
C THR A 435 -27.00 -21.32 -7.43
N LEU A 436 -26.71 -20.11 -7.90
CA LEU A 436 -27.24 -19.52 -9.12
C LEU A 436 -26.07 -19.22 -10.06
N TRP A 437 -26.15 -19.71 -11.28
CA TRP A 437 -25.16 -19.42 -12.34
C TRP A 437 -25.61 -18.20 -13.14
N ALA A 438 -24.69 -17.27 -13.38
CA ALA A 438 -24.94 -16.04 -14.14
C ALA A 438 -25.23 -16.29 -15.64
N GLY A 439 -24.81 -17.43 -16.17
CA GLY A 439 -24.76 -17.71 -17.61
C GLY A 439 -23.35 -17.55 -18.18
N PRO A 440 -23.15 -17.81 -19.49
CA PRO A 440 -21.82 -17.86 -20.10
C PRO A 440 -21.24 -16.48 -20.44
N CYS A 441 -22.05 -15.42 -20.37
CA CYS A 441 -21.68 -14.06 -20.77
C CYS A 441 -21.80 -13.03 -19.63
N ALA A 442 -21.96 -13.49 -18.38
CA ALA A 442 -22.27 -12.62 -17.25
C ALA A 442 -21.52 -12.98 -15.97
N THR A 443 -21.35 -11.97 -15.09
CA THR A 443 -20.76 -12.11 -13.75
C THR A 443 -21.54 -11.30 -12.72
N PHE A 444 -21.52 -11.73 -11.46
CA PHE A 444 -22.09 -10.99 -10.34
C PHE A 444 -21.08 -10.01 -9.74
N GLN A 445 -21.57 -8.91 -9.14
CA GLN A 445 -20.83 -8.12 -8.15
C GLN A 445 -21.33 -8.44 -6.73
N GLU A 446 -20.79 -7.76 -5.71
CA GLU A 446 -21.12 -8.04 -4.31
C GLU A 446 -22.64 -8.01 -4.02
N PRO A 447 -23.19 -9.03 -3.32
CA PRO A 447 -24.58 -9.07 -2.91
C PRO A 447 -24.78 -8.37 -1.56
N ALA A 448 -25.65 -7.37 -1.50
CA ALA A 448 -26.20 -6.88 -0.23
C ALA A 448 -27.52 -7.58 0.07
N PHE A 449 -27.93 -7.64 1.34
CA PHE A 449 -29.20 -8.25 1.76
C PHE A 449 -30.10 -7.23 2.42
N ILE A 450 -31.40 -7.43 2.18
CA ILE A 450 -32.51 -6.61 2.60
C ILE A 450 -33.33 -7.47 3.56
N PRO A 451 -33.37 -7.19 4.88
CA PRO A 451 -34.21 -7.95 5.80
C PRO A 451 -35.69 -7.79 5.42
N ARG A 452 -36.47 -8.87 5.55
CA ARG A 452 -37.92 -8.79 5.38
C ARG A 452 -38.53 -7.87 6.45
N ALA A 453 -39.41 -6.96 6.05
CA ALA A 453 -40.06 -6.04 6.98
C ALA A 453 -40.80 -6.79 8.10
N GLY A 454 -40.43 -6.51 9.36
CA GLY A 454 -41.00 -7.15 10.55
C GLY A 454 -40.49 -8.56 10.86
N SER A 455 -39.63 -9.15 10.03
CA SER A 455 -39.02 -10.45 10.32
C SER A 455 -37.86 -10.33 11.30
N ASN A 456 -37.74 -11.32 12.19
CA ASN A 456 -36.61 -11.50 13.09
C ASN A 456 -35.86 -12.82 12.80
N GLU A 457 -36.21 -13.51 11.71
CA GLU A 457 -35.61 -14.79 11.36
C GLU A 457 -34.32 -14.58 10.55
N GLU A 458 -33.28 -15.37 10.86
CA GLU A 458 -32.02 -15.29 10.15
C GLU A 458 -32.19 -15.61 8.65
N GLY A 459 -31.78 -14.67 7.80
CA GLY A 459 -31.79 -14.86 6.35
C GLY A 459 -33.17 -14.80 5.69
N ASP A 460 -34.23 -14.47 6.42
CA ASP A 460 -35.52 -14.13 5.82
C ASP A 460 -35.51 -12.69 5.27
N GLY A 461 -35.67 -12.57 3.97
CA GLY A 461 -35.48 -11.32 3.24
C GLY A 461 -35.05 -11.56 1.80
N TYR A 462 -34.37 -10.58 1.23
CA TYR A 462 -33.97 -10.56 -0.17
C TYR A 462 -32.48 -10.25 -0.31
N LEU A 463 -31.90 -10.58 -1.47
CA LEU A 463 -30.60 -10.07 -1.90
C LEU A 463 -30.82 -9.05 -3.01
N VAL A 464 -30.06 -7.97 -2.98
CA VAL A 464 -29.85 -7.06 -4.11
C VAL A 464 -28.45 -7.29 -4.66
N VAL A 465 -28.34 -7.63 -5.94
CA VAL A 465 -27.09 -8.09 -6.57
C VAL A 465 -26.96 -7.47 -7.96
N LEU A 466 -25.80 -6.89 -8.27
CA LEU A 466 -25.52 -6.43 -9.63
C LEU A 466 -25.13 -7.62 -10.51
N LEU A 467 -25.75 -7.74 -11.69
CA LEU A 467 -25.36 -8.65 -12.76
C LEU A 467 -24.73 -7.84 -13.89
N ASN A 468 -23.52 -8.20 -14.30
CA ASN A 468 -22.80 -7.64 -15.44
C ASN A 468 -23.13 -8.47 -16.68
N HIS A 469 -23.76 -7.89 -17.70
CA HIS A 469 -23.85 -8.52 -19.02
C HIS A 469 -22.66 -8.04 -19.85
N LEU A 470 -21.66 -8.91 -20.01
CA LEU A 470 -20.35 -8.53 -20.54
C LEU A 470 -20.35 -8.38 -22.06
N ASP A 471 -21.23 -9.12 -22.73
CA ASP A 471 -21.47 -9.11 -24.17
C ASP A 471 -22.37 -7.95 -24.61
N GLU A 472 -23.38 -7.60 -23.80
CA GLU A 472 -24.30 -6.48 -24.07
C GLU A 472 -23.79 -5.14 -23.52
N LEU A 473 -22.71 -5.15 -22.72
CA LEU A 473 -22.14 -3.97 -22.04
C LEU A 473 -23.20 -3.17 -21.27
N ARG A 474 -24.00 -3.87 -20.46
CA ARG A 474 -24.99 -3.28 -19.55
C ARG A 474 -25.01 -3.99 -18.21
N ASN A 475 -25.79 -3.45 -17.28
CA ASN A 475 -26.00 -4.05 -15.97
C ASN A 475 -27.49 -4.23 -15.67
N ASP A 476 -27.78 -5.32 -14.98
CA ASP A 476 -29.05 -5.54 -14.30
C ASP A 476 -28.84 -5.54 -12.79
N ILE A 477 -29.89 -5.22 -12.04
CA ILE A 477 -29.92 -5.35 -10.59
C ILE A 477 -30.98 -6.38 -10.25
N LEU A 478 -30.53 -7.52 -9.72
CA LEU A 478 -31.37 -8.64 -9.36
C LEU A 478 -31.88 -8.46 -7.93
N ILE A 479 -33.18 -8.64 -7.74
CA ILE A 479 -33.78 -8.90 -6.43
C ILE A 479 -34.06 -10.41 -6.36
N LEU A 480 -33.42 -11.10 -5.42
CA LEU A 480 -33.53 -12.55 -5.20
C LEU A 480 -34.18 -12.83 -3.85
N ASP A 481 -34.95 -13.90 -3.73
CA ASP A 481 -35.32 -14.45 -2.43
C ASP A 481 -34.06 -14.99 -1.74
N ALA A 482 -33.71 -14.47 -0.56
CA ALA A 482 -32.48 -14.85 0.14
C ALA A 482 -32.48 -16.31 0.61
N LYS A 483 -33.66 -16.95 0.72
CA LYS A 483 -33.87 -18.35 1.08
C LYS A 483 -34.12 -19.27 -0.13
N ASN A 484 -34.14 -18.76 -1.36
CA ASN A 484 -34.33 -19.58 -2.55
C ASN A 484 -33.64 -18.98 -3.79
N ILE A 485 -32.32 -18.73 -3.73
CA ILE A 485 -31.59 -18.08 -4.82
C ILE A 485 -31.59 -18.92 -6.12
N ALA A 486 -31.77 -20.23 -6.01
CA ALA A 486 -31.80 -21.16 -7.13
C ALA A 486 -33.05 -21.02 -8.02
N GLN A 487 -34.12 -20.40 -7.52
CA GLN A 487 -35.30 -20.02 -8.31
C GLN A 487 -35.01 -18.89 -9.32
N GLY A 488 -33.93 -18.13 -9.12
CA GLY A 488 -33.64 -16.92 -9.87
C GLY A 488 -34.35 -15.68 -9.31
N PRO A 489 -34.23 -14.53 -9.98
CA PRO A 489 -34.74 -13.24 -9.48
C PRO A 489 -36.27 -13.18 -9.41
N VAL A 490 -36.79 -12.62 -8.32
CA VAL A 490 -38.21 -12.22 -8.20
C VAL A 490 -38.49 -10.91 -8.94
N ALA A 491 -37.46 -10.06 -9.07
CA ALA A 491 -37.47 -8.88 -9.91
C ALA A 491 -36.07 -8.60 -10.49
N VAL A 492 -36.05 -7.97 -11.66
CA VAL A 492 -34.84 -7.48 -12.33
C VAL A 492 -35.07 -6.02 -12.68
N ILE A 493 -34.21 -5.13 -12.21
CA ILE A 493 -34.18 -3.72 -12.57
C ILE A 493 -33.12 -3.52 -13.65
N HIS A 494 -33.49 -3.01 -14.80
CA HIS A 494 -32.61 -2.87 -15.95
C HIS A 494 -31.91 -1.50 -15.96
N LEU A 495 -30.58 -1.48 -16.11
CA LEU A 495 -29.83 -0.24 -16.36
C LEU A 495 -29.52 -0.10 -17.86
N PRO A 496 -29.80 1.07 -18.48
CA PRO A 496 -29.57 1.27 -19.91
C PRO A 496 -28.09 1.50 -20.29
N PHE A 497 -27.16 1.22 -19.38
CA PHE A 497 -25.71 1.39 -19.57
C PHE A 497 -24.91 0.48 -18.63
N LYS A 498 -23.59 0.42 -18.88
CA LYS A 498 -22.60 -0.27 -18.06
C LYS A 498 -22.17 0.55 -16.84
N LEU A 499 -22.38 -0.01 -15.65
CA LEU A 499 -21.59 0.29 -14.46
C LEU A 499 -20.27 -0.47 -14.51
N ARG A 500 -19.21 0.08 -13.93
CA ARG A 500 -17.93 -0.63 -13.84
C ARG A 500 -18.04 -1.76 -12.82
N LEU A 501 -17.04 -2.64 -12.86
CA LEU A 501 -16.67 -3.35 -11.64
C LEU A 501 -16.51 -2.30 -10.52
N GLY A 502 -17.07 -2.60 -9.37
CA GLY A 502 -16.80 -1.85 -8.17
C GLY A 502 -16.66 -2.79 -7.00
N LEU A 503 -16.58 -2.18 -5.83
CA LEU A 503 -16.19 -2.85 -4.60
C LEU A 503 -17.45 -3.00 -3.76
N HIS A 504 -17.51 -2.43 -2.56
CA HIS A 504 -18.57 -2.78 -1.62
C HIS A 504 -19.88 -2.03 -1.84
N GLY A 505 -20.97 -2.58 -1.30
CA GLY A 505 -22.29 -1.97 -1.29
C GLY A 505 -23.16 -2.39 -0.10
N ASN A 506 -24.05 -1.50 0.32
CA ASN A 506 -24.90 -1.62 1.50
C ASN A 506 -26.33 -1.21 1.16
N PHE A 507 -27.32 -1.94 1.68
CA PHE A 507 -28.72 -1.50 1.65
C PHE A 507 -29.06 -0.75 2.94
N VAL A 508 -29.76 0.37 2.81
CA VAL A 508 -30.19 1.21 3.93
C VAL A 508 -31.70 1.39 3.84
N ASP A 509 -32.41 1.07 4.91
CA ASP A 509 -33.85 1.21 5.01
C ASP A 509 -34.27 2.70 5.06
N GLN A 510 -35.35 3.06 4.36
CA GLN A 510 -35.80 4.45 4.29
C GLN A 510 -36.24 4.99 5.67
N SER A 511 -36.72 4.13 6.57
CA SER A 511 -37.07 4.51 7.94
C SER A 511 -35.84 4.94 8.74
N GLU A 512 -34.67 4.33 8.51
CA GLU A 512 -33.42 4.70 9.19
C GLU A 512 -32.94 6.09 8.74
N ILE A 513 -32.94 6.35 7.43
CA ILE A 513 -32.61 7.67 6.84
C ILE A 513 -33.54 8.75 7.42
N THR A 514 -34.83 8.44 7.50
CA THR A 514 -35.89 9.37 7.96
C THR A 514 -35.79 9.63 9.48
N ALA A 515 -35.55 8.60 10.29
CA ALA A 515 -35.38 8.73 11.73
C ALA A 515 -34.15 9.58 12.07
N TRP A 516 -33.02 9.33 11.39
CA TRP A 516 -31.81 10.11 11.56
C TRP A 516 -31.91 11.55 11.05
N LYS A 517 -32.73 11.80 10.02
CA LYS A 517 -33.06 13.16 9.57
C LYS A 517 -33.76 13.93 10.69
N GLY A 518 -34.85 13.37 11.22
CA GLY A 518 -35.61 13.98 12.30
C GLY A 518 -34.82 14.15 13.61
N LYS A 519 -33.85 13.27 13.89
CA LYS A 519 -32.94 13.42 15.03
C LYS A 519 -31.95 14.57 14.82
N ARG A 520 -31.30 14.66 13.65
CA ARG A 520 -30.37 15.77 13.34
C ARG A 520 -31.06 17.13 13.35
N GLU A 521 -32.23 17.24 12.73
CA GLU A 521 -33.01 18.48 12.67
C GLU A 521 -33.42 19.02 14.06
N LYS A 522 -33.50 18.16 15.09
CA LYS A 522 -33.90 18.53 16.45
C LYS A 522 -32.75 18.69 17.43
N GLU A 523 -31.71 17.87 17.32
CA GLU A 523 -30.73 17.66 18.41
C GLU A 523 -29.27 17.97 18.02
N LEU A 524 -28.88 17.66 16.77
CA LEU A 524 -27.45 17.59 16.40
C LEU A 524 -27.02 18.57 15.30
N GLY A 525 -27.97 19.21 14.61
CA GLY A 525 -27.68 20.07 13.47
C GLY A 525 -27.24 19.30 12.21
N PRO A 526 -26.88 20.01 11.13
CA PRO A 526 -26.39 19.42 9.89
C PRO A 526 -25.11 18.62 10.10
N VAL A 527 -24.75 17.80 9.11
CA VAL A 527 -23.42 17.19 9.04
C VAL A 527 -22.46 18.29 8.59
N GLU A 528 -21.32 18.41 9.29
CA GLU A 528 -20.27 19.35 8.94
C GLU A 528 -19.01 18.59 8.50
N ALA A 529 -18.29 19.16 7.55
CA ALA A 529 -16.95 18.70 7.19
C ALA A 529 -15.94 19.02 8.30
N ALA A 530 -14.87 18.23 8.37
CA ALA A 530 -13.70 18.48 9.21
C ALA A 530 -13.15 19.90 8.91
N ARG A 531 -13.23 20.79 9.91
CA ARG A 531 -12.90 22.22 9.76
C ARG A 531 -11.40 22.50 9.88
N GLU A 532 -10.68 21.62 10.57
CA GLU A 532 -9.27 21.80 10.94
C GLU A 532 -8.40 20.70 10.32
N PRO A 533 -7.25 21.04 9.71
CA PRO A 533 -6.25 20.04 9.34
C PRO A 533 -5.74 19.30 10.59
N LEU A 534 -5.50 17.98 10.46
CA LEU A 534 -4.98 17.16 11.56
C LEU A 534 -3.63 17.72 12.07
N PRO A 535 -3.22 17.45 13.33
CA PRO A 535 -2.02 18.07 13.93
C PRO A 535 -0.70 17.93 13.16
N TRP A 536 -0.57 16.92 12.29
CA TRP A 536 0.57 16.74 11.40
C TRP A 536 0.45 17.53 10.08
N GLN A 537 -0.77 17.85 9.61
CA GLN A 537 -1.00 18.75 8.48
C GLN A 537 -0.63 20.19 8.86
N LYS A 538 -0.62 20.52 10.16
CA LYS A 538 -0.12 21.78 10.73
C LYS A 538 1.40 21.80 10.93
N LYS A 539 2.17 20.85 10.37
CA LYS A 539 3.62 20.74 10.59
C LYS A 539 4.45 21.94 10.12
N GLU A 540 3.91 22.79 9.25
CA GLU A 540 4.59 24.04 8.86
C GLU A 540 4.82 24.97 10.07
N GLU A 541 3.94 24.98 11.08
CA GLU A 541 4.13 25.76 12.32
C GLU A 541 5.04 25.08 13.36
N ILE A 542 5.36 23.79 13.19
CA ILE A 542 6.04 22.98 14.22
C ILE A 542 7.52 22.71 13.89
N LEU A 543 7.95 23.04 12.66
CA LEU A 543 9.33 22.87 12.19
C LEU A 543 10.25 24.09 12.41
N ASP A 544 9.70 25.27 12.70
CA ASP A 544 10.51 26.51 12.81
C ASP A 544 11.27 26.60 14.16
N ASP A 545 10.60 26.28 15.29
CA ASP A 545 11.09 26.65 16.64
C ASP A 545 11.78 25.53 17.44
N ARG A 546 12.06 24.35 16.86
CA ARG A 546 12.64 23.20 17.61
C ARG A 546 13.83 22.48 16.96
N TYR A 547 14.33 22.96 15.83
CA TYR A 547 15.54 22.41 15.18
C TYR A 547 16.62 23.45 14.83
N LEU A 548 16.57 24.63 15.45
CA LEU A 548 17.76 25.46 15.60
C LEU A 548 18.60 24.93 16.79
N PRO A 549 19.87 24.55 16.60
CA PRO A 549 20.77 24.27 17.72
C PRO A 549 21.10 25.59 18.42
N THR A 550 20.37 25.91 19.48
CA THR A 550 20.76 26.96 20.44
C THR A 550 22.06 26.56 21.13
N THR A 551 23.20 26.91 20.52
CA THR A 551 24.26 27.77 21.07
C THR A 551 25.41 27.89 20.07
N ILE A 552 25.34 28.87 19.17
CA ILE A 552 26.56 29.57 18.71
C ILE A 552 26.36 31.05 19.05
N THR A 553 26.88 31.45 20.20
CA THR A 553 26.96 32.87 20.56
C THR A 553 27.95 33.55 19.62
N ALA A 554 27.45 34.38 18.71
CA ALA A 554 28.30 35.20 17.86
C ALA A 554 29.04 36.24 18.71
N ILE A 555 30.35 36.03 18.93
CA ILE A 555 31.25 37.10 19.39
C ILE A 555 31.70 37.87 18.14
N THR A 556 31.08 39.02 17.89
CA THR A 556 31.49 39.95 16.82
C THR A 556 32.26 41.14 17.39
N SER A 557 33.38 41.49 16.75
CA SER A 557 34.29 42.63 17.03
C SER A 557 35.02 42.56 18.38
N ALA A 558 36.34 42.78 18.49
CA ALA A 558 37.20 43.71 17.77
C ALA A 558 38.65 43.20 17.67
N ALA A 559 39.42 43.74 16.72
CA ALA A 559 40.83 43.37 16.52
C ALA A 559 41.78 44.18 17.43
N VAL A 560 42.65 43.49 18.16
CA VAL A 560 43.91 44.01 18.73
C VAL A 560 44.98 42.90 18.59
N PRO A 561 46.20 43.18 18.07
CA PRO A 561 47.23 42.16 17.81
C PRO A 561 48.16 41.93 19.04
N VAL A 562 49.42 41.49 18.77
CA VAL A 562 50.58 41.23 19.67
C VAL A 562 50.55 39.88 20.46
N PRO A 563 51.71 39.24 20.76
CA PRO A 563 52.48 38.43 19.80
C PRO A 563 52.85 37.00 20.27
N TYR A 564 53.37 36.17 19.36
CA TYR A 564 54.14 34.96 19.71
C TYR A 564 55.60 35.29 20.12
N PRO A 565 56.18 34.64 21.13
CA PRO A 565 57.63 34.47 21.28
C PRO A 565 58.13 33.19 20.59
N ALA A 566 59.38 33.23 20.10
CA ALA A 566 60.04 32.15 19.37
C ALA A 566 60.96 31.28 20.26
N ALA A 567 61.60 30.27 19.64
CA ALA A 567 62.41 29.23 20.30
C ALA A 567 63.73 29.72 20.94
N GLY A 568 64.30 28.90 21.83
CA GLY A 568 65.65 29.07 22.38
C GLY A 568 66.02 28.08 23.50
N ASP A 569 66.67 26.99 23.11
CA ASP A 569 67.75 26.18 23.74
C ASP A 569 67.88 25.91 25.26
N ASP A 570 68.20 24.62 25.52
CA ASP A 570 69.32 24.09 26.34
C ASP A 570 69.15 23.45 27.74
N ALA A 571 69.98 22.41 27.91
CA ALA A 571 70.53 21.78 29.13
C ALA A 571 69.65 20.97 30.14
N GLY A 572 70.04 19.69 30.35
CA GLY A 572 70.11 19.08 31.69
C GLY A 572 69.35 17.77 31.96
N ALA A 573 70.00 16.61 31.77
CA ALA A 573 69.59 15.34 32.40
C ALA A 573 70.11 15.27 33.87
N PRO A 574 69.60 14.37 34.75
CA PRO A 574 70.16 13.01 34.74
C PRO A 574 69.28 11.82 35.25
N ALA A 575 69.77 10.63 34.89
CA ALA A 575 69.76 9.36 35.66
C ALA A 575 68.51 8.43 35.71
N VAL A 576 68.82 7.17 35.39
CA VAL A 576 68.02 5.93 35.55
C VAL A 576 68.25 5.35 36.98
N PRO A 577 67.49 4.35 37.46
CA PRO A 577 67.86 2.96 37.15
C PRO A 577 66.69 1.99 36.93
N ALA A 578 66.96 0.92 36.20
CA ALA A 578 66.18 -0.31 36.22
C ALA A 578 67.05 -1.40 36.84
N ASP A 579 66.53 -2.19 37.79
CA ASP A 579 67.08 -3.53 38.04
C ASP A 579 66.17 -4.47 38.87
N SER A 580 65.89 -5.63 38.27
CA SER A 580 65.82 -6.99 38.83
C SER A 580 64.85 -7.45 39.96
N PRO A 581 64.31 -8.70 39.90
CA PRO A 581 63.26 -9.24 40.79
C PRO A 581 63.81 -10.06 41.99
N PRO A 582 63.04 -10.22 43.09
CA PRO A 582 62.10 -11.36 43.21
C PRO A 582 60.76 -10.93 43.91
N SER A 583 59.79 -11.77 44.30
CA SER A 583 59.73 -13.24 44.45
C SER A 583 58.33 -13.85 44.17
N ASN A 584 58.06 -15.05 44.69
CA ASN A 584 56.88 -15.89 44.45
C ASN A 584 55.98 -15.97 45.70
N THR A 585 54.65 -15.75 45.58
CA THR A 585 53.58 -16.66 46.08
C THR A 585 52.17 -16.04 46.08
N LYS A 586 51.37 -16.33 45.03
CA LYS A 586 49.99 -16.85 45.15
C LYS A 586 49.53 -17.35 43.78
N LYS A 587 48.80 -18.47 43.78
CA LYS A 587 48.49 -19.27 42.59
C LYS A 587 46.97 -19.30 42.40
N ASN A 588 46.56 -19.54 41.14
CA ASN A 588 45.20 -19.84 40.67
C ASN A 588 44.31 -18.61 40.40
N GLU A 589 44.06 -18.33 39.11
CA GLU A 589 42.70 -18.47 38.52
C GLU A 589 42.64 -18.38 36.97
N GLU A 590 43.66 -17.86 36.28
CA GLU A 590 43.53 -17.54 34.83
C GLU A 590 43.94 -18.66 33.82
N ASP A 591 44.73 -19.67 34.21
CA ASP A 591 45.19 -20.73 33.28
C ASP A 591 44.13 -21.81 32.93
N ALA A 592 42.91 -21.72 33.46
CA ALA A 592 41.86 -22.71 33.25
C ALA A 592 41.06 -22.54 31.94
N TRP A 593 41.18 -21.39 31.25
CA TRP A 593 40.29 -21.03 30.14
C TRP A 593 40.81 -21.39 28.73
N MET A 594 42.11 -21.66 28.58
CA MET A 594 42.76 -21.89 27.29
C MET A 594 42.93 -23.38 26.91
N SER A 595 42.46 -24.33 27.74
CA SER A 595 42.62 -25.78 27.49
C SER A 595 41.30 -26.57 27.38
N SER A 596 40.15 -25.94 27.63
CA SER A 596 38.82 -26.54 27.46
C SER A 596 38.30 -26.47 26.02
N SER A 597 38.68 -25.43 25.27
CA SER A 597 38.22 -25.15 23.91
C SER A 597 38.68 -26.15 22.84
N MET A 598 39.70 -26.97 23.12
CA MET A 598 40.22 -27.99 22.19
C MET A 598 39.67 -29.42 22.42
N ARG A 599 38.61 -29.60 23.24
CA ARG A 599 38.02 -30.93 23.50
C ARG A 599 36.59 -31.15 22.99
N GLU A 600 35.87 -30.12 22.55
CA GLU A 600 34.46 -30.26 22.13
C GLU A 600 34.26 -30.52 20.62
N GLU A 601 35.30 -30.44 19.78
CA GLU A 601 35.21 -30.73 18.34
C GLU A 601 34.98 -32.22 17.97
N ARG A 602 34.87 -33.13 18.95
CA ARG A 602 34.69 -34.59 18.71
C ARG A 602 33.28 -35.14 18.93
N VAL A 603 32.26 -34.29 19.09
CA VAL A 603 30.88 -34.74 19.39
C VAL A 603 29.86 -34.44 18.27
N TRP A 604 30.27 -33.77 17.19
CA TRP A 604 29.33 -33.15 16.24
C TRP A 604 28.81 -34.01 15.06
N GLU A 605 29.16 -35.31 14.99
CA GLU A 605 28.77 -36.18 13.85
C GLU A 605 27.53 -37.08 14.06
N ALA A 606 26.91 -37.10 15.25
CA ALA A 606 25.99 -38.18 15.61
C ALA A 606 24.48 -37.95 15.38
N CYS A 607 24.01 -36.72 15.12
CA CYS A 607 22.58 -36.36 15.30
C CYS A 607 21.89 -35.63 14.13
N MET A 608 22.00 -36.10 12.89
CA MET A 608 21.01 -35.80 11.84
C MET A 608 20.68 -37.00 10.95
N GLN A 609 19.57 -37.67 11.24
CA GLN A 609 18.76 -38.38 10.24
C GLN A 609 17.25 -38.14 10.45
N PRO A 610 16.41 -38.20 9.39
CA PRO A 610 15.11 -37.53 9.39
C PRO A 610 13.92 -38.48 9.51
N ARG A 611 12.87 -38.08 10.24
CA ARG A 611 11.50 -38.65 10.16
C ARG A 611 10.42 -37.66 10.59
N ILE A 612 9.64 -37.12 9.64
CA ILE A 612 8.17 -36.96 9.76
C ILE A 612 7.58 -37.21 8.36
N CYS A 613 6.60 -38.11 8.27
CA CYS A 613 5.91 -38.43 7.02
C CYS A 613 4.84 -37.40 6.66
N ARG A 614 4.61 -37.20 5.36
CA ARG A 614 3.52 -36.38 4.84
C ARG A 614 2.18 -37.10 4.98
N ALA A 615 1.14 -36.38 5.41
CA ALA A 615 -0.25 -36.65 5.03
C ALA A 615 -0.71 -35.48 4.15
N ALA A 616 -1.32 -35.78 3.00
CA ALA A 616 -1.69 -34.77 2.01
C ALA A 616 -3.09 -34.21 2.27
N SER A 617 -3.31 -32.95 1.86
CA SER A 617 -4.62 -32.36 1.60
C SER A 617 -4.54 -31.63 0.25
N PRO A 618 -5.60 -31.66 -0.58
CA PRO A 618 -5.51 -31.20 -1.97
C PRO A 618 -5.43 -29.66 -2.06
N PRO A 619 -4.62 -29.11 -2.99
CA PRO A 619 -4.61 -27.68 -3.31
C PRO A 619 -5.73 -27.32 -4.30
N GLY A 620 -6.28 -26.10 -4.25
CA GLY A 620 -7.21 -25.66 -5.30
C GLY A 620 -8.07 -24.40 -5.09
N MET A 621 -8.17 -23.83 -3.89
CA MET A 621 -8.97 -22.60 -3.68
C MET A 621 -8.10 -21.34 -3.63
N GLN A 622 -8.27 -20.46 -4.62
CA GLN A 622 -7.94 -19.04 -4.48
C GLN A 622 -9.11 -18.33 -3.80
N PHE A 623 -8.85 -17.74 -2.64
CA PHE A 623 -9.86 -17.00 -1.87
C PHE A 623 -9.78 -15.52 -2.21
N MET A 624 -10.93 -14.93 -2.50
CA MET A 624 -11.16 -13.50 -2.24
C MET A 624 -12.05 -13.45 -1.01
N ASP A 625 -11.49 -13.04 0.12
CA ASP A 625 -12.19 -12.99 1.41
C ASP A 625 -13.21 -11.82 1.40
N ILE A 626 -14.42 -12.13 0.93
CA ILE A 626 -15.63 -11.32 1.15
C ILE A 626 -16.01 -11.44 2.62
N TRP A 627 -16.47 -10.37 3.28
CA TRP A 627 -17.68 -10.44 4.12
C TRP A 627 -18.41 -9.08 4.28
N VAL A 628 -19.73 -9.16 4.02
CA VAL A 628 -20.84 -8.33 4.56
C VAL A 628 -21.11 -8.70 6.02
#